data_AF-A0AAW5JPH7-F1
#
_entry.id   AF-A0AAW5JPH7-F1
#
_cell.length_a   1.000
_cell.length_b   1.000
_cell.length_c   1.000
_cell.angle_alpha   90.00
_cell.angle_beta   90.00
_cell.angle_gamma   90.00
#
_symmetry.space_group_name_H-M   'P 1'
#
loop_
_entity.id
_entity.type
_entity.pdbx_description
1 polymer ?
#
loop_
_entity_poly.entity_id
_entity_poly.type
_entity_poly.pdbx_seq_one_letter_code
_entity_poly.pdbx_strand_id
1 'polypeptide(L)' 'MATTEAQKRASIKWMKENQEEIKFRVRIGEKAKIQDHAQAQGKTLAGYIKDLIKQDMEGKDDGRKETKS' A
#
# COMPACT_ATOMS: atom_id res chain seq x y z
N MET A 1 -3.84 -32.97 3.87
CA MET A 1 -3.24 -31.81 3.18
C MET A 1 -2.52 -30.96 4.22
N ALA A 2 -1.22 -31.19 4.44
CA ALA A 2 -0.42 -30.53 5.49
C ALA A 2 0.40 -29.32 4.97
N THR A 3 0.29 -29.01 3.68
CA THR A 3 1.02 -27.90 3.04
C THR A 3 0.49 -26.53 3.49
N THR A 4 -0.76 -26.48 3.94
CA THR A 4 -1.48 -25.24 4.23
C THR A 4 -0.95 -24.50 5.45
N GLU A 5 -0.42 -25.20 6.46
CA GLU A 5 0.10 -24.56 7.68
C GLU A 5 1.53 -24.05 7.50
N ALA A 6 2.38 -24.81 6.80
CA ALA A 6 3.73 -24.39 6.46
C ALA A 6 3.73 -23.19 5.50
N GLN A 7 2.85 -23.19 4.50
CA GLN A 7 2.68 -22.06 3.59
C GLN A 7 2.17 -20.81 4.33
N LYS A 8 1.19 -20.96 5.24
CA LYS A 8 0.71 -19.83 6.06
C LYS A 8 1.85 -19.20 6.88
N ARG A 9 2.69 -20.00 7.54
CA ARG A 9 3.83 -19.49 8.33
C ARG A 9 4.87 -18.78 7.46
N ALA A 10 5.15 -19.31 6.27
CA ALA A 10 6.05 -18.68 5.31
C ALA A 10 5.50 -17.34 4.80
N SER A 11 4.20 -17.28 4.47
CA SER A 11 3.55 -16.02 4.05
C SER A 11 3.55 -14.97 5.15
N ILE A 12 3.29 -15.37 6.41
CA ILE A 12 3.33 -14.45 7.56
C ILE A 12 4.75 -13.90 7.77
N LYS A 13 5.77 -14.77 7.69
CA LYS A 13 7.18 -14.36 7.82
C LYS A 13 7.57 -13.37 6.72
N TRP A 14 7.18 -13.65 5.48
CA TRP A 14 7.45 -12.78 4.34
C TRP A 14 6.73 -11.42 4.47
N MET A 15 5.46 -11.40 4.87
CA MET A 15 4.71 -10.16 5.12
C MET A 15 5.37 -9.31 6.22
N LYS A 16 5.84 -9.93 7.30
CA LYS A 16 6.46 -9.22 8.43
C LYS A 16 7.86 -8.66 8.11
N GLU A 17 8.65 -9.36 7.30
CA GLU A 17 9.99 -8.90 6.91
C GLU A 17 9.96 -7.85 5.78
N ASN A 18 8.96 -7.88 4.90
CA ASN A 18 8.95 -7.06 3.69
C ASN A 18 7.90 -5.94 3.70
N GLN A 19 7.03 -5.87 4.71
CA GLN A 19 5.98 -4.86 4.78
C GLN A 19 5.92 -4.21 6.16
N GLU A 20 6.00 -2.88 6.17
CA GLU A 20 5.70 -2.07 7.35
C GLU A 20 4.19 -1.76 7.40
N GLU A 21 3.57 -1.99 8.55
CA GLU A 21 2.15 -1.70 8.76
C GLU A 21 1.96 -0.23 9.16
N ILE A 22 1.23 0.53 8.35
CA ILE A 22 0.83 1.91 8.67
C ILE A 22 -0.61 1.89 9.15
N LYS A 23 -0.83 2.13 10.44
CA LYS A 23 -2.18 2.26 11.02
C LYS A 23 -2.74 3.65 10.77
N PHE A 24 -3.65 3.77 9.81
CA PHE A 24 -4.32 5.02 9.49
C PHE A 24 -5.71 5.07 10.13
N ARG A 25 -5.96 6.07 10.98
CA ARG A 25 -7.27 6.33 11.59
C ARG A 25 -7.90 7.56 10.95
N VAL A 26 -9.04 7.37 10.31
CA VAL A 26 -9.86 8.44 9.74
C VAL A 26 -11.17 8.58 10.50
N ARG A 27 -11.82 9.73 10.35
CA ARG A 27 -13.15 9.95 10.91
C ARG A 27 -14.17 9.02 10.26
N ILE A 28 -15.24 8.74 10.99
CA ILE A 28 -16.34 7.92 10.49
C ILE A 28 -16.94 8.59 9.24
N GLY A 29 -17.17 7.79 8.19
CA GLY A 29 -17.64 8.27 6.88
C GLY A 29 -16.55 8.80 5.93
N GLU A 30 -15.38 9.21 6.44
CA GLU A 30 -14.30 9.73 5.60
C GLU A 30 -13.64 8.61 4.78
N LYS A 31 -13.50 7.42 5.38
CA LYS A 31 -13.06 6.20 4.66
C LYS A 31 -13.90 5.92 3.42
N ALA A 32 -15.23 6.06 3.52
CA ALA A 32 -16.14 5.76 2.42
C ALA A 32 -15.93 6.74 1.26
N LYS A 33 -15.72 8.03 1.56
CA LYS A 33 -15.41 9.05 0.55
C LYS A 33 -14.10 8.76 -0.19
N ILE A 34 -13.06 8.38 0.54
CA ILE A 34 -11.76 8.05 -0.06
C ILE A 34 -11.87 6.76 -0.90
N GLN A 35 -12.64 5.78 -0.43
CA GLN A 35 -12.87 4.54 -1.16
C GLN A 35 -13.64 4.77 -2.46
N ASP A 36 -14.71 5.56 -2.42
CA ASP A 36 -15.50 5.91 -3.61
C ASP A 36 -14.64 6.65 -4.64
N HIS A 37 -13.81 7.60 -4.19
CA HIS A 37 -12.88 8.31 -5.04
C HIS A 37 -11.81 7.38 -5.65
N ALA A 38 -11.27 6.44 -4.87
CA ALA A 38 -10.33 5.45 -5.38
C ALA A 38 -10.99 4.53 -6.42
N GLN A 39 -12.23 4.08 -6.17
CA GLN A 39 -13.00 3.26 -7.11
C GLN A 39 -13.33 4.00 -8.41
N ALA A 40 -13.67 5.29 -8.33
CA ALA A 40 -13.88 6.13 -9.51
C ALA A 40 -12.61 6.23 -10.39
N GLN A 41 -11.43 6.13 -9.78
CA GLN A 41 -10.14 6.07 -10.48
C GLN A 41 -9.71 4.65 -10.88
N GLY A 42 -10.54 3.62 -10.63
CA GLY A 42 -10.20 2.22 -10.88
C GLY A 42 -9.09 1.67 -9.97
N LYS A 43 -8.76 2.37 -8.88
CA LYS A 43 -7.71 2.00 -7.93
C LYS A 43 -8.32 1.39 -6.66
N THR A 44 -7.55 0.52 -5.99
CA THR A 44 -7.89 0.10 -4.63
C THR A 44 -7.60 1.22 -3.64
N LEU A 45 -8.30 1.28 -2.51
CA LEU A 45 -8.06 2.29 -1.47
C LEU A 45 -6.58 2.36 -1.04
N ALA A 46 -5.95 1.20 -0.84
CA ALA A 46 -4.54 1.11 -0.46
C ALA A 46 -3.61 1.56 -1.59
N GLY A 47 -3.92 1.22 -2.84
CA GLY A 47 -3.16 1.68 -4.00
C GLY A 47 -3.25 3.19 -4.17
N TYR A 48 -4.46 3.75 -4.04
CA TYR A 48 -4.70 5.19 -4.10
C TYR A 48 -3.90 5.97 -3.04
N ILE A 49 -3.89 5.49 -1.80
CA ILE A 49 -3.10 6.11 -0.72
C ILE A 49 -1.60 6.01 -1.01
N LYS A 50 -1.10 4.86 -1.48
CA LYS A 50 0.31 4.69 -1.85
C LYS A 50 0.73 5.60 -2.99
N ASP A 51 -0.08 5.70 -4.04
CA ASP A 51 0.15 6.60 -5.17
C ASP A 51 0.19 8.05 -4.73
N LEU A 52 -0.76 8.50 -3.89
CA LEU A 52 -0.77 9.86 -3.36
C LEU A 52 0.47 10.16 -2.53
N ILE A 53 0.87 9.26 -1.63
CA ILE A 53 2.07 9.44 -0.81
C ILE A 53 3.31 9.46 -1.70
N LYS A 54 3.38 8.57 -2.69
CA LYS A 54 4.49 8.51 -3.67
C LYS A 54 4.56 9.78 -4.51
N GLN A 55 3.42 10.29 -4.97
CA GLN A 55 3.33 11.53 -5.74
C GLN A 55 3.66 12.76 -4.88
N ASP A 56 3.26 12.81 -3.61
CA ASP A 56 3.64 13.90 -2.67
C ASP A 56 5.14 13.87 -2.36
N MET A 57 5.71 12.67 -2.18
CA MET A 57 7.15 12.48 -1.99
C MET A 57 7.95 12.79 -3.26
N GLU A 58 7.49 12.34 -4.44
CA GLU A 58 8.13 12.61 -5.74
C GLU A 58 7.95 14.08 -6.16
N GLY A 59 6.88 14.76 -5.75
CA GLY A 59 6.69 16.21 -5.92
C GLY A 59 7.68 17.07 -5.13
N LYS A 60 8.48 16.46 -4.24
CA LYS A 60 9.64 17.07 -3.57
C LYS A 60 10.98 16.54 -4.07
N ASP A 61 10.98 15.55 -4.97
CA ASP A 61 12.19 14.87 -5.46
C ASP A 61 12.24 14.86 -6.99
N ASP A 62 12.53 16.04 -7.56
CA ASP A 62 13.10 16.17 -8.90
C ASP A 62 14.60 15.77 -8.83
N GLY A 63 14.88 14.52 -8.41
CA GLY A 63 16.12 14.20 -7.71
C GLY A 63 16.67 12.78 -7.86
N ARG A 64 16.70 12.24 -9.09
CA ARG A 64 17.39 11.00 -9.53
C ARG A 64 16.68 9.68 -9.20
N LYS A 65 15.99 9.13 -10.20
CA LYS A 65 15.97 7.68 -10.39
C LYS A 65 17.09 7.28 -11.34
N GLU A 66 18.20 6.88 -10.71
CA GLU A 66 19.29 6.15 -11.34
C GLU A 66 18.73 4.93 -12.07
N THR A 67 18.82 4.96 -13.40
CA THR A 67 18.64 3.81 -14.28
C THR A 67 19.74 2.81 -13.94
N LYS A 68 19.38 1.67 -13.33
CA LYS A 68 20.31 0.55 -13.25
C LYS A 68 20.48 -0.04 -14.65
N SER A 69 21.70 0.16 -15.16
CA SER A 69 22.31 -0.49 -16.32
C SER A 69 22.73 -1.92 -16.00
#